data_AF-A0A330M1W1-F1
#
_entry.id   AF-A0A330M1W1-F1
#
_cell.length_a   1.000
_cell.length_b   1.000
_cell.length_c   1.000
_cell.angle_alpha   90.00
_cell.angle_beta   90.00
_cell.angle_gamma   90.00
#
_symmetry.space_group_name_H-M   'P 1'
#
loop_
_entity.id
_entity.type
_entity.pdbx_description
1 polymer ?
#
loop_
_entity_poly.entity_id
_entity_poly.type
_entity_poly.pdbx_seq_one_letter_code
_entity_poly.pdbx_strand_id
1 'polypeptide(L)'
;MSRDLYQTRRKALFEQLPEGCIVILADYQQKIRSKNIKYHFRQDNDFLYLTGFDGAIIDFNADEAYDIAELETVLLSQLTTQRHIFIGDELGRFSSRVIGWMNHQRNTTSFDTIKHHLSLTPLAKVLHPLRVIKSADEIAKTKAAVKASTDGHRAVMQACKPGVNGSLCIGYHS
;
A
#
# COMPACT_ATOMS: atom_id res chain seq x y z
N MET A 1 -17.48 -4.41 -0.66
CA MET A 1 -16.91 -4.22 -2.01
C MET A 1 -16.67 -5.61 -2.55
N SER A 2 -17.07 -5.88 -3.79
CA SER A 2 -16.96 -7.24 -4.36
C SER A 2 -15.51 -7.63 -4.61
N ARG A 3 -15.20 -8.93 -4.50
CA ARG A 3 -13.92 -9.55 -4.87
C ARG A 3 -13.55 -9.26 -6.34
N ASP A 4 -14.55 -9.16 -7.20
CA ASP A 4 -14.41 -8.88 -8.63
C ASP A 4 -13.80 -7.50 -8.92
N LEU A 5 -14.05 -6.52 -8.04
CA LEU A 5 -13.49 -5.17 -8.19
C LEU A 5 -11.97 -5.19 -7.99
N TYR A 6 -11.49 -5.92 -6.99
CA TYR A 6 -10.06 -6.04 -6.71
C TYR A 6 -9.33 -6.80 -7.82
N GLN A 7 -9.94 -7.85 -8.37
CA GLN A 7 -9.42 -8.54 -9.55
C GLN A 7 -9.33 -7.60 -10.76
N THR A 8 -10.37 -6.79 -11.01
CA THR A 8 -10.38 -5.80 -12.10
C THR A 8 -9.26 -4.78 -11.95
N ARG A 9 -9.01 -4.30 -10.72
CA ARG A 9 -7.91 -3.35 -10.44
C ARG A 9 -6.54 -3.97 -10.67
N ARG A 10 -6.33 -5.21 -10.24
CA ARG A 10 -5.07 -5.93 -10.50
C ARG A 10 -4.86 -6.13 -11.99
N LYS A 11 -5.91 -6.52 -12.72
CA LYS A 11 -5.84 -6.64 -14.19
C LYS A 11 -5.46 -5.32 -14.86
N ALA A 12 -6.12 -4.21 -14.49
CA ALA A 12 -5.81 -2.89 -15.02
C ALA A 12 -4.39 -2.43 -14.68
N LEU A 13 -3.87 -2.81 -13.50
CA LEU A 13 -2.47 -2.57 -13.14
C LEU A 13 -1.52 -3.37 -14.04
N PHE A 14 -1.75 -4.68 -14.20
CA PHE A 14 -0.91 -5.55 -15.03
C PHE A 14 -0.88 -5.12 -16.50
N GLU A 15 -1.99 -4.60 -17.03
CA GLU A 15 -2.07 -4.06 -18.39
C GLU A 15 -1.18 -2.82 -18.62
N GLN A 16 -0.83 -2.08 -17.56
CA GLN A 16 0.06 -0.92 -17.65
C GLN A 16 1.52 -1.22 -17.32
N LEU A 17 1.80 -2.42 -16.83
CA LEU A 17 3.15 -2.82 -16.48
C LEU A 17 3.85 -3.43 -17.71
N PRO A 18 5.14 -3.13 -17.91
CA PRO A 18 5.90 -3.78 -18.97
C PRO A 18 6.05 -5.28 -18.70
N GLU A 19 6.15 -6.08 -19.75
CA GLU A 19 6.47 -7.49 -19.62
C GLU A 19 7.80 -7.69 -18.89
N GLY A 20 7.88 -8.76 -18.11
CA GLY A 20 9.11 -9.09 -17.39
C GLY A 20 9.47 -8.09 -16.29
N CYS A 21 8.47 -7.55 -15.59
CA CYS A 21 8.68 -6.75 -14.39
C CYS A 21 8.35 -7.53 -13.11
N ILE A 22 8.89 -7.03 -12.01
CA ILE A 22 8.61 -7.52 -10.66
C ILE A 22 7.91 -6.39 -9.90
N VAL A 23 6.77 -6.69 -9.29
CA VAL A 23 6.05 -5.74 -8.43
C VAL A 23 6.24 -6.16 -6.98
N ILE A 24 6.74 -5.24 -6.16
CA ILE A 24 6.89 -5.41 -4.72
C ILE A 24 5.90 -4.47 -4.05
N LEU A 25 4.94 -5.04 -3.31
CA LEU A 25 3.98 -4.30 -2.49
C LEU A 25 4.28 -4.59 -1.02
N ALA A 26 4.67 -3.57 -0.30
CA ALA A 26 4.96 -3.67 1.12
C ALA A 26 3.67 -3.50 1.93
N ASP A 27 3.36 -4.47 2.79
CA ASP A 27 2.26 -4.36 3.75
C ASP A 27 2.59 -3.35 4.87
N TYR A 28 1.59 -2.93 5.65
CA TYR A 28 1.77 -2.04 6.80
C TYR A 28 2.54 -2.69 7.95
N GLN A 29 3.36 -1.90 8.66
CA GLN A 29 3.81 -2.24 10.01
C GLN A 29 3.16 -1.35 11.06
N GLN A 30 2.69 -2.01 12.12
CA GLN A 30 2.13 -1.35 13.28
C GLN A 30 3.16 -0.41 13.92
N LYS A 31 2.93 0.90 13.78
CA LYS A 31 3.83 1.92 14.36
C LYS A 31 3.70 1.92 15.88
N ILE A 32 4.83 1.84 16.56
CA ILE A 32 4.89 1.97 18.03
C ILE A 32 4.94 3.45 18.37
N ARG A 33 4.06 3.89 19.28
CA ARG A 33 4.01 5.26 19.79
C ARG A 33 4.94 5.45 20.98
N SER A 34 4.95 4.53 21.93
CA SER A 34 5.88 4.51 23.07
C SER A 34 5.78 3.20 23.85
N LYS A 35 6.92 2.56 24.18
CA LYS A 35 7.02 1.27 24.89
C LYS A 35 6.03 0.22 24.32
N ASN A 36 4.89 0.04 24.99
CA ASN A 36 3.85 -0.94 24.65
C ASN A 36 2.61 -0.32 23.96
N ILE A 37 2.58 1.00 23.81
CA ILE A 37 1.48 1.72 23.15
C ILE A 37 1.76 1.76 21.67
N LYS A 38 0.90 1.12 20.90
CA LYS A 38 0.93 1.11 19.44
C LYS A 38 -0.09 2.10 18.91
N TYR A 39 0.21 2.77 17.79
CA TYR A 39 -0.79 3.53 17.07
C TYR A 39 -1.89 2.60 16.54
N HIS A 40 -3.07 3.16 16.28
CA HIS A 40 -4.12 2.43 15.57
C HIS A 40 -3.58 1.93 14.22
N PHE A 41 -3.89 0.68 13.93
CA PHE A 41 -3.53 0.07 12.66
C PHE A 41 -4.17 0.86 11.51
N ARG A 42 -3.35 1.25 10.54
CA ARG A 42 -3.81 1.92 9.32
C ARG A 42 -3.07 1.31 8.15
N GLN A 43 -3.76 0.45 7.41
CA GLN A 43 -3.19 -0.23 6.25
C GLN A 43 -2.63 0.76 5.21
N ASP A 44 -1.62 0.33 4.47
CA ASP A 44 -1.11 1.03 3.29
C ASP A 44 -2.23 1.22 2.26
N ASN A 45 -2.34 2.42 1.68
CA ASN A 45 -3.50 2.75 0.85
C ASN A 45 -3.45 2.05 -0.52
N ASP A 46 -2.25 1.85 -1.07
CA ASP A 46 -2.05 1.15 -2.34
C ASP A 46 -2.32 -0.35 -2.17
N PHE A 47 -1.81 -0.92 -1.08
CA PHE A 47 -2.12 -2.30 -0.67
C PHE A 47 -3.63 -2.47 -0.53
N LEU A 48 -4.29 -1.62 0.26
CA LEU A 48 -5.74 -1.66 0.48
C LEU A 48 -6.55 -1.47 -0.80
N TYR A 49 -6.06 -0.67 -1.75
CA TYR A 49 -6.72 -0.47 -3.04
C TYR A 49 -6.73 -1.74 -3.88
N LEU A 50 -5.65 -2.53 -3.86
CA LEU A 50 -5.50 -3.75 -4.65
C LEU A 50 -6.08 -5.00 -3.98
N THR A 51 -6.14 -5.05 -2.65
CA THR A 51 -6.57 -6.24 -1.89
C THR A 51 -7.85 -6.04 -1.09
N GLY A 52 -8.16 -4.81 -0.66
CA GLY A 52 -9.27 -4.54 0.25
C GLY A 52 -8.97 -4.87 1.70
N PHE A 53 -9.92 -4.57 2.60
CA PHE A 53 -9.75 -4.83 4.04
C PHE A 53 -9.81 -6.34 4.36
N ASP A 54 -10.65 -7.08 3.64
CA ASP A 54 -10.83 -8.53 3.85
C ASP A 54 -9.78 -9.35 3.06
N GLY A 55 -9.34 -8.85 1.90
CA GLY A 55 -8.40 -9.55 1.03
C GLY A 55 -6.94 -9.48 1.45
N ALA A 56 -6.60 -8.63 2.44
CA ALA A 56 -5.26 -8.59 3.05
C ALA A 56 -4.89 -9.90 3.75
N ILE A 57 -5.88 -10.64 4.27
CA ILE A 57 -5.65 -11.88 5.04
C ILE A 57 -6.07 -13.11 4.23
N ILE A 58 -7.05 -12.97 3.32
CA ILE A 58 -7.72 -14.10 2.66
C ILE A 58 -7.44 -14.15 1.14
N ASP A 59 -7.12 -13.03 0.49
CA ASP A 59 -6.96 -12.92 -0.97
C ASP A 59 -5.55 -12.41 -1.37
N PHE A 60 -4.50 -13.00 -0.79
CA PHE A 60 -3.18 -12.95 -1.42
C PHE A 60 -3.22 -13.81 -2.69
N ASN A 61 -3.80 -13.23 -3.74
CA ASN A 61 -3.68 -13.66 -5.12
C ASN A 61 -2.58 -12.82 -5.82
N ALA A 62 -1.54 -12.45 -5.07
CA ALA A 62 -0.20 -12.35 -5.65
C ALA A 62 0.17 -13.77 -6.06
N ASP A 63 0.87 -13.98 -7.17
CA ASP A 63 1.17 -15.34 -7.61
C ASP A 63 1.86 -16.16 -6.49
N GLU A 64 2.54 -15.50 -5.55
CA GLU A 64 3.05 -16.06 -4.28
C GLU A 64 3.17 -14.96 -3.19
N ALA A 65 3.10 -15.33 -1.89
CA ALA A 65 3.37 -14.44 -0.75
C ALA A 65 4.44 -15.08 0.15
N TYR A 66 5.49 -14.31 0.48
CA TYR A 66 6.68 -14.82 1.16
C TYR A 66 6.99 -14.07 2.44
N ASP A 67 7.57 -14.77 3.43
CA ASP A 67 8.27 -14.10 4.52
C ASP A 67 9.39 -13.22 3.95
N ILE A 68 9.78 -12.17 4.68
CA ILE A 68 10.85 -11.27 4.28
C ILE A 68 12.20 -11.96 4.00
N ALA A 69 12.45 -13.12 4.61
CA ALA A 69 13.64 -13.93 4.37
C ALA A 69 13.51 -14.80 3.11
N GLU A 70 12.34 -15.38 2.87
CA GLU A 70 12.06 -16.18 1.66
C GLU A 70 11.92 -15.31 0.41
N LEU A 71 11.28 -14.14 0.56
CA LEU A 71 11.10 -13.12 -0.46
C LEU A 71 12.43 -12.74 -1.08
N GLU A 72 13.48 -12.56 -0.27
CA GLU A 72 14.80 -12.18 -0.76
C GLU A 72 15.37 -13.25 -1.69
N THR A 73 15.27 -14.52 -1.31
CA THR A 73 15.79 -15.62 -2.12
C THR A 73 15.07 -15.71 -3.47
N VAL A 74 13.73 -15.65 -3.45
CA VAL A 74 12.92 -15.73 -4.67
C VAL A 74 13.15 -14.51 -5.55
N LEU A 75 13.17 -13.31 -4.96
CA LEU A 75 13.41 -12.07 -5.68
C LEU A 75 14.78 -12.08 -6.37
N LEU A 76 15.84 -12.44 -5.65
CA LEU A 76 17.19 -12.50 -6.22
C LEU A 76 17.26 -13.49 -7.40
N SER A 77 16.54 -14.60 -7.34
CA SER A 77 16.47 -15.54 -8.45
C SER A 77 15.80 -14.93 -9.70
N GLN A 78 14.72 -14.16 -9.53
CA GLN A 78 13.98 -13.54 -10.63
C GLN A 78 14.70 -12.34 -11.25
N LEU A 79 15.50 -11.62 -10.46
CA LEU A 79 16.33 -10.49 -10.92
C LEU A 79 17.44 -10.88 -11.90
N THR A 80 17.69 -12.18 -12.09
CA THR A 80 18.56 -12.68 -13.16
C THR A 80 17.97 -12.44 -14.56
N THR A 81 16.64 -12.48 -14.66
CA THR A 81 15.91 -12.40 -15.93
C THR A 81 15.19 -11.07 -16.06
N GLN A 82 14.53 -10.63 -14.99
CA GLN A 82 13.71 -9.42 -14.98
C GLN A 82 14.54 -8.19 -14.65
N ARG A 83 14.32 -7.09 -15.37
CA ARG A 83 15.11 -5.85 -15.26
C ARG A 83 14.37 -4.66 -14.66
N HIS A 84 13.06 -4.79 -14.49
CA HIS A 84 12.19 -3.70 -14.06
C HIS A 84 11.54 -4.05 -12.73
N ILE A 85 11.86 -3.30 -11.68
CA ILE A 85 11.25 -3.43 -10.36
C ILE A 85 10.30 -2.25 -10.15
N PHE A 86 9.04 -2.55 -9.85
CA PHE A 86 8.06 -1.59 -9.36
C PHE A 86 7.87 -1.79 -7.87
N ILE A 87 7.94 -0.71 -7.08
CA ILE A 87 7.81 -0.79 -5.62
C ILE A 87 6.72 0.13 -5.08
N GLY A 88 5.78 -0.45 -4.33
CA GLY A 88 4.83 0.25 -3.46
C GLY A 88 5.29 0.09 -2.02
N ASP A 89 6.09 1.06 -1.55
CA ASP A 89 6.63 1.09 -0.19
C ASP A 89 6.49 2.51 0.39
N GLU A 90 5.24 2.95 0.62
CA GLU A 90 4.96 4.30 1.15
C GLU A 90 5.60 4.53 2.53
N LEU A 91 5.95 3.46 3.25
CA LEU A 91 6.53 3.50 4.59
C LEU A 91 8.06 3.32 4.62
N GLY A 92 8.70 3.09 3.48
CA GLY A 92 10.15 2.94 3.36
C GLY A 92 10.73 1.67 4.00
N ARG A 93 9.93 0.60 4.17
CA ARG A 93 10.34 -0.69 4.78
C ARG A 93 11.49 -1.36 4.05
N PHE A 94 11.53 -1.27 2.73
CA PHE A 94 12.48 -1.97 1.88
C PHE A 94 13.47 -1.03 1.20
N SER A 95 13.35 0.27 1.41
CA SER A 95 14.20 1.31 0.82
C SER A 95 15.70 0.97 0.80
N SER A 96 16.26 0.51 1.92
CA SER A 96 17.67 0.12 2.04
C SER A 96 17.97 -1.26 1.43
N ARG A 97 17.06 -2.23 1.58
CA ARG A 97 17.22 -3.60 1.08
C ARG A 97 17.14 -3.69 -0.43
N VAL A 98 16.25 -2.92 -1.05
CA VAL A 98 16.05 -2.89 -2.50
C VAL A 98 17.32 -2.50 -3.25
N ILE A 99 18.05 -1.51 -2.73
CA ILE A 99 19.36 -1.14 -3.28
C ILE A 99 20.33 -2.33 -3.16
N GLY A 100 20.34 -3.02 -2.02
CA GLY A 100 21.13 -4.25 -1.82
C GLY A 100 20.79 -5.33 -2.84
N TRP A 101 19.50 -5.63 -3.03
CA TRP A 101 19.02 -6.61 -4.01
C TRP A 101 19.38 -6.22 -5.44
N MET A 102 19.20 -4.94 -5.79
CA MET A 102 19.58 -4.42 -7.11
C MET A 102 21.08 -4.52 -7.39
N ASN A 103 21.88 -4.41 -6.33
CA ASN A 103 23.34 -4.46 -6.42
C ASN A 103 23.88 -5.88 -6.26
N HIS A 104 23.03 -6.85 -5.90
CA HIS A 104 23.46 -8.18 -5.50
C HIS A 104 24.31 -8.85 -6.58
N GLN A 105 23.85 -8.88 -7.84
CA GLN A 105 24.62 -9.42 -8.95
C GLN A 105 25.99 -8.73 -9.04
N ARG A 106 26.02 -7.40 -9.00
CA ARG A 106 27.24 -6.59 -9.18
C ARG A 106 28.27 -6.81 -8.07
N ASN A 107 27.81 -7.17 -6.88
CA ASN A 107 28.63 -7.37 -5.70
C ASN A 107 29.07 -8.84 -5.51
N THR A 108 28.46 -9.78 -6.23
CA THR A 108 28.69 -11.23 -6.04
C THR A 108 29.31 -11.91 -7.26
N THR A 109 29.22 -11.31 -8.46
CA THR A 109 29.81 -11.88 -9.68
C THR A 109 31.24 -11.42 -9.92
N SER A 110 32.03 -12.23 -10.62
CA SER A 110 33.40 -11.90 -11.04
C SER A 110 33.44 -10.63 -11.92
N PHE A 111 34.62 -10.01 -11.99
CA PHE A 111 34.85 -8.82 -12.81
C PHE A 111 34.55 -9.04 -14.30
N ASP A 112 34.85 -10.22 -14.82
CA ASP A 112 34.65 -10.58 -16.24
C ASP A 112 33.19 -10.88 -16.60
N THR A 113 32.28 -10.88 -15.62
CA THR A 113 30.85 -11.11 -15.87
C THR A 113 30.17 -9.80 -16.26
N ILE A 114 29.38 -9.84 -17.34
CA ILE A 114 28.57 -8.69 -17.77
C ILE A 114 27.55 -8.36 -16.68
N LYS A 115 27.67 -7.15 -16.12
CA LYS A 115 26.77 -6.64 -15.08
C LYS A 115 25.51 -6.10 -15.71
N HIS A 116 24.35 -6.51 -15.21
CA HIS A 116 23.06 -5.97 -15.62
C HIS A 116 22.63 -4.85 -14.67
N HIS A 117 21.97 -3.85 -15.25
CA HIS A 117 21.43 -2.73 -14.50
C HIS A 117 19.92 -2.90 -14.37
N LEU A 118 19.46 -2.91 -13.13
CA LEU A 118 18.05 -2.96 -12.78
C LEU A 118 17.50 -1.53 -12.70
N SER A 119 16.27 -1.36 -13.13
CA SER A 119 15.52 -0.12 -12.95
C SER A 119 14.56 -0.25 -11.79
N LEU A 120 14.46 0.80 -10.98
CA LEU A 120 13.53 0.89 -9.87
C LEU A 120 12.54 2.02 -10.13
N THR A 121 11.26 1.70 -10.17
CA THR A 121 10.17 2.65 -10.42
C THR A 121 9.17 2.62 -9.27
N PRO A 122 8.75 3.77 -8.73
CA PRO A 122 7.66 3.79 -7.76
C PRO A 122 6.36 3.29 -8.41
N LEU A 123 5.72 2.29 -7.79
CA LEU A 123 4.45 1.71 -8.25
C LEU A 123 3.36 2.78 -8.32
N ALA A 124 3.42 3.77 -7.41
CA ALA A 124 2.60 4.96 -7.39
C ALA A 124 2.45 5.65 -8.77
N LYS A 125 3.49 5.63 -9.63
CA LYS A 125 3.41 6.24 -10.97
C LYS A 125 2.37 5.59 -11.88
N VAL A 126 2.16 4.29 -11.72
CA VAL A 126 1.19 3.51 -12.49
C VAL A 126 -0.13 3.41 -11.74
N LEU A 127 -0.06 3.23 -10.42
CA LEU A 127 -1.22 2.95 -9.58
C LEU A 127 -2.04 4.19 -9.25
N HIS A 128 -1.43 5.35 -9.00
CA HIS A 128 -2.16 6.56 -8.62
C HIS A 128 -3.14 7.05 -9.70
N PRO A 129 -2.80 7.06 -11.01
CA PRO A 129 -3.77 7.37 -12.06
C PRO A 129 -5.01 6.46 -12.04
N LEU A 130 -4.83 5.16 -11.78
CA LEU A 130 -5.93 4.19 -11.67
C LEU A 130 -6.83 4.47 -10.45
N ARG A 131 -6.26 4.99 -9.36
CA ARG A 131 -6.99 5.33 -8.12
C ARG A 131 -7.88 6.56 -8.25
N VAL A 132 -7.68 7.40 -9.27
CA VAL A 132 -8.51 8.58 -9.55
C VAL A 132 -9.92 8.15 -9.99
N ILE A 133 -10.02 7.06 -10.76
CA ILE A 133 -11.30 6.55 -11.24
C ILE A 133 -11.96 5.74 -10.12
N LYS A 134 -13.06 6.27 -9.57
CA LYS A 134 -13.81 5.64 -8.48
C LYS A 134 -14.93 4.75 -9.01
N SER A 135 -15.04 3.56 -8.43
CA SER A 135 -16.18 2.68 -8.64
C SER A 135 -17.46 3.27 -8.00
N ALA A 136 -18.63 2.80 -8.44
CA ALA A 136 -19.91 3.20 -7.85
C ALA A 136 -19.97 2.89 -6.33
N ASP A 137 -19.41 1.73 -5.92
CA ASP A 137 -19.29 1.33 -4.51
C ASP A 137 -18.40 2.28 -3.70
N GLU A 138 -17.28 2.75 -4.26
CA GLU A 138 -16.41 3.74 -3.62
C GLU A 138 -17.15 5.05 -3.40
N ILE A 139 -17.86 5.52 -4.44
CA ILE A 139 -18.64 6.75 -4.37
C ILE A 139 -19.72 6.61 -3.29
N ALA A 140 -20.39 5.47 -3.20
CA ALA A 140 -21.39 5.21 -2.16
C ALA A 140 -20.79 5.27 -0.75
N LYS A 141 -19.62 4.65 -0.54
CA LYS A 141 -18.90 4.72 0.75
C LYS A 141 -18.43 6.12 1.10
N THR A 142 -17.89 6.87 0.13
CA THR A 142 -17.49 8.26 0.34
C THR A 142 -18.70 9.12 0.72
N LYS A 143 -19.84 8.94 0.04
CA LYS A 143 -21.10 9.63 0.41
C LYS A 143 -21.55 9.31 1.83
N ALA A 144 -21.46 8.04 2.24
CA ALA A 144 -21.78 7.64 3.61
C ALA A 144 -20.86 8.29 4.66
N ALA A 145 -19.54 8.32 4.39
CA ALA A 145 -18.56 8.96 5.27
C ALA A 145 -18.77 10.49 5.35
N VAL A 146 -19.06 11.14 4.22
CA VAL A 146 -19.41 12.57 4.19
C VAL A 146 -20.66 12.81 5.03
N LYS A 147 -21.70 11.99 4.87
CA LYS A 147 -22.94 12.10 5.68
C LYS A 147 -22.65 12.01 7.17
N ALA A 148 -21.90 10.99 7.61
CA ALA A 148 -21.52 10.82 9.01
C ALA A 148 -20.74 12.03 9.55
N SER A 149 -19.80 12.58 8.75
CA SER A 149 -19.05 13.78 9.11
C SER A 149 -19.96 15.02 9.22
N THR A 150 -20.88 15.21 8.26
CA THR A 150 -21.83 16.33 8.30
C THR A 150 -22.77 16.25 9.49
N ASP A 151 -23.22 15.05 9.86
CA ASP A 151 -24.08 14.84 11.01
C ASP A 151 -23.31 15.09 12.31
N GLY A 152 -22.05 14.63 12.40
CA GLY A 152 -21.15 14.93 13.51
C GLY A 152 -20.89 16.43 13.67
N HIS A 153 -20.56 17.13 12.58
CA HIS A 153 -20.40 18.59 12.60
C HIS A 153 -21.67 19.31 13.03
N ARG A 154 -22.85 18.87 12.56
CA ARG A 154 -24.14 19.46 12.95
C ARG A 154 -24.41 19.26 14.45
N ALA A 155 -24.15 18.07 14.98
CA ALA A 155 -24.32 17.78 16.40
C ALA A 155 -23.40 18.65 17.27
N VAL A 156 -22.13 18.82 16.86
CA VAL A 156 -21.19 19.72 17.54
C VAL A 156 -21.68 21.16 17.51
N MET A 157 -22.11 21.65 16.34
CA MET A 157 -22.63 23.03 16.21
C MET A 157 -23.87 23.28 17.08
N GLN A 158 -24.75 22.28 17.22
CA GLN A 158 -25.93 22.37 18.09
C GLN A 158 -25.58 22.35 19.59
N ALA A 159 -24.49 21.69 19.96
CA ALA A 159 -24.03 21.58 21.34
C ALA A 159 -23.16 22.77 21.81
N CYS A 160 -22.57 23.52 20.87
CA CYS A 160 -21.73 24.69 21.17
C CYS A 160 -22.54 25.82 21.83
N LYS A 161 -22.22 26.15 23.08
CA LYS A 161 -22.74 27.33 23.81
C LYS A 161 -21.58 28.24 24.25
N PRO A 162 -21.80 29.56 24.43
CA PRO A 162 -20.78 30.45 24.97
C PRO A 162 -20.27 29.95 26.33
N GLY A 163 -18.95 29.80 26.47
CA GLY A 163 -18.30 29.27 27.69
C GLY A 163 -17.86 27.80 27.62
N VAL A 164 -18.14 27.08 26.53
CA VAL A 164 -17.64 25.70 26.32
C VAL A 164 -16.23 25.72 25.70
N ASN A 165 -15.24 25.13 26.38
CA ASN A 165 -13.87 25.00 25.83
C ASN A 165 -13.85 24.05 24.63
N GLY A 166 -13.04 24.37 23.61
CA GLY A 166 -13.00 23.62 22.35
C GLY A 166 -12.71 22.12 22.48
N SER A 167 -12.06 21.68 23.58
CA SER A 167 -11.83 20.27 23.89
C SER A 167 -13.09 19.49 24.27
N LEU A 168 -14.12 20.15 24.82
CA LEU A 168 -15.38 19.52 25.22
C LEU A 168 -16.30 19.24 24.02
N CYS A 169 -16.15 20.00 22.93
CA CYS A 169 -16.94 19.83 21.70
C CYS A 169 -16.49 18.64 20.84
N ILE A 170 -15.27 18.15 21.03
CA ILE A 170 -14.69 17.04 20.23
C ILE A 170 -14.97 15.66 20.85
N GLY A 171 -15.47 15.64 22.09
CA GLY A 171 -15.72 14.42 22.87
C GLY A 171 -17.18 14.31 23.31
N TYR A 172 -18.10 14.06 22.37
CA TYR A 172 -19.40 13.48 22.70
C TYR A 172 -19.39 12.02 22.26
N HIS A 173 -19.02 11.14 23.19
CA HIS A 173 -19.54 9.78 23.25
C HIS A 173 -20.40 9.70 24.52
N SER A 174 -21.57 9.10 24.38
CA SER A 174 -22.64 8.94 25.37
C SER A 174 -22.17 8.39 26.71
#